data_AF-A0A6J4XJM1-F1
#
_entry.id   AF-A0A6J4XJM1-F1
#
_cell.length_a   1.000
_cell.length_b   1.000
_cell.length_c   1.000
_cell.angle_alpha   90.00
_cell.angle_beta   90.00
_cell.angle_gamma   90.00
#
_symmetry.space_group_name_H-M   'P 1'
#
loop_
_entity.id
_entity.type
_entity.pdbx_description
1 polymer ?
#
loop_
_entity_poly.entity_id
_entity_poly.type
_entity_poly.pdbx_seq_one_letter_code
_entity_poly.pdbx_strand_id
1 'polypeptide(L)' 'MTSMSSENIIVNLVKQAAESEGCLIEEVDFDNLTIKLNGPDEVVSDCARAVAEVLD' A
#
# COMPACT_ATOMS: atom_id res chain seq x y z
N MET A 1 -19.13 -6.37 15.86
CA MET A 1 -17.97 -7.19 16.28
C MET A 1 -16.78 -6.76 15.43
N THR A 2 -15.66 -6.55 16.09
CA THR A 2 -14.51 -5.72 15.72
C THR A 2 -13.59 -6.40 14.70
N SER A 3 -13.79 -6.15 13.40
CA SER A 3 -12.79 -6.46 12.35
C SER A 3 -12.15 -5.20 11.75
N MET A 4 -12.75 -4.04 12.01
CA MET A 4 -12.45 -2.76 11.36
C MET A 4 -11.13 -2.10 11.83
N SER A 5 -10.41 -2.65 12.80
CA SER A 5 -9.20 -2.04 13.35
C SER A 5 -7.91 -2.53 12.68
N SER A 6 -7.74 -3.83 12.46
CA SER A 6 -6.46 -4.37 11.96
C SER A 6 -6.25 -4.14 10.47
N GLU A 7 -7.30 -4.32 9.66
CA GLU A 7 -7.26 -4.09 8.21
C GLU A 7 -6.98 -2.61 7.89
N ASN A 8 -7.61 -1.70 8.64
CA ASN A 8 -7.34 -0.27 8.53
C ASN A 8 -5.92 0.11 8.98
N ILE A 9 -5.33 -0.61 9.93
CA ILE A 9 -3.93 -0.39 10.34
C ILE A 9 -3.00 -0.79 9.19
N ILE A 10 -3.20 -1.97 8.59
CA ILE A 10 -2.36 -2.44 7.48
C ILE A 10 -2.44 -1.49 6.29
N VAL A 11 -3.65 -1.07 5.89
CA VAL A 11 -3.80 -0.10 4.79
C VAL A 11 -3.12 1.23 5.10
N ASN A 12 -3.20 1.72 6.33
CA ASN A 12 -2.53 2.97 6.71
C ASN A 12 -0.99 2.83 6.73
N LEU A 13 -0.45 1.65 7.04
CA LEU A 13 0.99 1.38 6.98
C LEU A 13 1.47 1.28 5.53
N VAL A 14 0.76 0.51 4.70
CA VAL A 14 1.01 0.41 3.26
C VAL A 14 0.95 1.78 2.60
N LYS A 15 -0.03 2.61 2.99
CA LYS A 15 -0.17 3.98 2.50
C LYS A 15 1.04 4.83 2.84
N GLN A 16 1.49 4.81 4.09
CA GLN A 16 2.67 5.58 4.52
C GLN A 16 3.94 5.13 3.79
N ALA A 17 4.12 3.83 3.56
CA ALA A 17 5.27 3.29 2.85
C ALA A 17 5.24 3.64 1.35
N ALA A 18 4.07 3.62 0.71
CA ALA A 18 3.94 4.08 -0.67
C ALA A 18 4.23 5.59 -0.79
N GLU A 19 3.68 6.40 0.13
CA GLU A 19 3.85 7.85 0.14
C GLU A 19 5.29 8.29 0.46
N SER A 20 6.04 7.52 1.25
CA SER A 20 7.46 7.83 1.54
C SER A 20 8.35 7.72 0.30
N GLU A 21 7.99 6.85 -0.65
CA GLU A 21 8.68 6.66 -1.93
C GLU A 21 8.10 7.53 -3.06
N GLY A 22 7.07 8.33 -2.78
CA GLY A 22 6.45 9.23 -3.76
C GLY A 22 5.31 8.64 -4.57
N CYS A 23 4.78 7.49 -4.17
CA CYS A 23 3.57 6.90 -4.73
C CYS A 23 2.32 7.19 -3.90
N LEU A 24 1.17 7.07 -4.53
CA LEU A 24 -0.16 7.18 -3.93
C LEU A 24 -0.91 5.87 -4.13
N ILE A 25 -1.64 5.42 -3.12
CA ILE A 25 -2.60 4.34 -3.29
C ILE A 25 -3.82 4.90 -4.03
N GLU A 26 -4.13 4.33 -5.20
CA GLU A 26 -5.36 4.62 -5.92
C GLU A 26 -6.51 3.73 -5.46
N GLU A 27 -6.22 2.45 -5.25
CA GLU A 27 -7.22 1.44 -4.96
C GLU A 27 -6.63 0.30 -4.13
N VAL A 28 -7.42 -0.20 -3.17
CA VAL A 28 -7.14 -1.44 -2.44
C VAL A 28 -8.32 -2.37 -2.66
N ASP A 29 -8.04 -3.52 -3.25
CA ASP A 29 -9.00 -4.59 -3.48
C ASP A 29 -8.60 -5.79 -2.62
N PHE A 30 -9.33 -5.97 -1.52
CA PHE A 30 -9.10 -7.07 -0.59
C PHE A 30 -9.64 -8.42 -1.10
N ASP A 31 -10.62 -8.40 -2.00
CA ASP A 31 -11.19 -9.62 -2.56
C ASP A 31 -10.19 -10.27 -3.53
N ASN A 32 -9.46 -9.46 -4.28
CA ASN A 32 -8.43 -9.89 -5.22
C ASN A 32 -6.99 -9.77 -4.68
N LEU A 33 -6.82 -9.31 -3.44
CA LEU A 33 -5.51 -9.09 -2.79
C LEU A 33 -4.58 -8.21 -3.63
N THR A 34 -5.13 -7.13 -4.19
CA THR A 34 -4.42 -6.22 -5.09
C THR A 34 -4.41 -4.80 -4.56
N ILE A 35 -3.25 -4.14 -4.66
CA ILE A 35 -3.08 -2.73 -4.34
C ILE A 35 -2.62 -2.02 -5.60
N LYS A 36 -3.36 -1.00 -6.02
CA LYS A 36 -2.98 -0.14 -7.15
C LYS A 36 -2.24 1.08 -6.62
N LEU A 37 -1.01 1.25 -7.08
CA LEU A 37 -0.16 2.39 -6.78
C LEU A 37 -0.02 3.26 -8.02
N ASN A 38 -0.03 4.57 -7.82
CA ASN A 38 0.28 5.56 -8.84
C ASN A 38 1.45 6.41 -8.38
N GLY A 39 2.47 6.48 -9.21
CA GLY A 39 3.66 7.28 -8.98
C GLY A 39 4.44 7.40 -10.29
N PRO A 40 5.45 8.28 -10.35
CA PRO A 40 6.27 8.42 -11.54
C PRO A 40 7.07 7.14 -11.81
N ASP A 41 7.28 6.81 -13.10
CA ASP A 41 7.90 5.54 -13.54
C ASP A 41 9.26 5.26 -12.88
N GLU A 42 9.98 6.32 -12.50
CA GLU A 42 11.30 6.27 -11.85
C GLU A 42 11.27 5.73 -10.41
N VAL A 43 10.13 5.80 -9.70
CA VAL A 43 9.99 5.33 -8.30
C VAL A 43 9.05 4.13 -8.15
N VAL A 44 8.39 3.67 -9.21
CA VAL A 44 7.42 2.55 -9.16
C VAL A 44 8.03 1.28 -8.54
N SER A 45 9.29 0.97 -8.86
CA SER A 45 9.99 -0.18 -8.28
C SER A 45 10.23 -0.03 -6.78
N ASP A 46 10.55 1.18 -6.34
CA ASP A 46 10.86 1.49 -4.95
C ASP A 46 9.58 1.47 -4.11
N CYS A 47 8.48 2.03 -4.64
CA CYS A 47 7.16 1.94 -4.03
C CYS A 47 6.67 0.50 -3.87
N ALA A 48 6.82 -0.33 -4.92
CA ALA A 48 6.43 -1.73 -4.86
C ALA A 48 7.23 -2.49 -3.78
N ARG A 49 8.52 -2.18 -3.65
CA ARG A 49 9.38 -2.76 -2.63
C ARG A 49 8.97 -2.30 -1.22
N ALA A 50 8.75 -1.00 -1.01
CA ALA A 50 8.37 -0.47 0.29
C ALA A 50 7.04 -1.06 0.78
N VAL A 51 6.07 -1.25 -0.13
CA VAL A 51 4.81 -1.94 0.20
C VAL A 51 5.04 -3.42 0.53
N ALA A 52 5.91 -4.12 -0.21
CA ALA A 52 6.23 -5.51 0.08
C ALA A 52 6.86 -5.68 1.47
N GLU A 53 7.77 -4.78 1.88
CA GLU A 53 8.41 -4.79 3.20
C GLU A 53 7.42 -4.62 4.37
N VAL A 54 6.25 -4.01 4.13
CA VAL A 54 5.18 -3.88 5.16
C VAL A 54 4.33 -5.15 5.26
N LEU A 55 4.22 -5.92 4.17
CA LEU A 55 3.34 -7.09 4.06
C LEU A 55 4.06 -8.43 4.31
N ASP A 56 5.39 -8.42 4.36
CA ASP A 56 6.25 -9.56 4.74
C ASP A 56 6.15 -9.89 6.24
#